data_AF-A0A497TVW1-F1
#
_entry.id   AF-A0A497TVW1-F1
#
_cell.length_a   1.000
_cell.length_b   1.000
_cell.length_c   1.000
_cell.angle_alpha   90.00
_cell.angle_beta   90.00
_cell.angle_gamma   90.00
#
_symmetry.space_group_name_H-M   'P 1'
#
loop_
_entity.id
_entity.type
_entity.pdbx_description
1 polymer ?
#
loop_
_entity_poly.entity_id
_entity_poly.type
_entity_poly.pdbx_seq_one_letter_code
_entity_poly.pdbx_strand_id
1 'polypeptide(L)'
;MRRVSVLCMCLLIVSAATVGDVANTVHNLSSSGPGTGAFKSLTEDRICIFCHTPHAATPETPLWNRLSTGAYTPYQSSTTDAAAGNMSSSSDLCLSCHDGTIALGDLVNPGAGVTNDLSTTFLTGRALIGSDLSNDHPVAIIYDPNLLATDPDLLSPAVVDLPLKNGELHCSSCHDPHKNIHPPFLHKPTLNGEL
;
A
#
# COMPACT_ATOMS: atom_id res chain seq x y z
N MET A 1 7.18 39.06 -51.42
CA MET A 1 6.30 38.65 -50.31
C MET A 1 6.18 37.13 -50.29
N ARG A 2 7.00 36.40 -49.51
CA ARG A 2 6.86 34.95 -49.33
C ARG A 2 6.42 34.70 -47.90
N ARG A 3 5.17 34.25 -47.73
CA ARG A 3 4.57 33.92 -46.44
C ARG A 3 5.12 32.56 -46.00
N VAL A 4 5.85 32.54 -44.89
CA VAL A 4 6.29 31.29 -44.23
C VAL A 4 5.21 30.93 -43.23
N SER A 5 4.43 29.88 -43.51
CA SER A 5 3.45 29.34 -42.58
C SER A 5 4.16 28.42 -41.59
N VAL A 6 4.26 28.83 -40.33
CA VAL A 6 4.76 28.00 -39.23
C VAL A 6 3.60 27.11 -38.76
N LEU A 7 3.70 25.81 -39.04
CA LEU A 7 2.75 24.81 -38.56
C LEU A 7 3.11 24.45 -37.12
N CYS A 8 2.36 24.97 -36.15
CA CYS A 8 2.55 24.67 -34.74
C CYS A 8 1.97 23.27 -34.45
N MET A 9 2.83 22.26 -34.38
CA MET A 9 2.46 20.89 -34.01
C MET A 9 2.28 20.83 -32.48
N CYS A 10 1.03 20.85 -32.01
CA CYS A 10 0.70 20.63 -30.61
C CYS A 10 1.02 19.16 -30.25
N LEU A 11 2.08 18.96 -29.46
CA LEU A 11 2.42 17.67 -28.89
C LEU A 11 1.44 17.37 -27.75
N LEU A 12 0.49 16.46 -27.99
CA LEU A 12 -0.38 15.93 -26.95
C LEU A 12 0.45 15.02 -26.04
N ILE A 13 0.80 15.52 -24.85
CA ILE A 13 1.38 14.69 -23.78
C ILE A 13 0.24 13.84 -23.22
N VAL A 14 0.12 12.62 -23.73
CA VAL A 14 -0.76 11.60 -23.14
C VAL A 14 -0.05 11.13 -21.88
N SER A 15 -0.45 11.66 -20.72
CA SER A 15 -0.09 11.07 -19.43
C SER A 15 -0.71 9.67 -19.37
N ALA A 16 0.09 8.64 -19.56
CA ALA A 16 -0.32 7.28 -19.29
C ALA A 16 -0.56 7.16 -17.79
N ALA A 17 -1.82 7.25 -17.36
CA ALA A 17 -2.21 6.76 -16.05
C ALA A 17 -1.80 5.28 -16.02
N THR A 18 -0.84 4.93 -15.15
CA THR A 18 -0.52 3.54 -14.89
C THR A 18 -1.78 2.91 -14.31
N VAL A 19 -2.55 2.19 -15.12
CA VAL A 19 -3.66 1.38 -14.65
C VAL A 19 -3.05 0.35 -13.70
N GLY A 20 -3.33 0.48 -12.41
CA GLY A 20 -2.86 -0.47 -11.41
C GLY A 20 -3.36 -1.86 -11.76
N ASP A 21 -2.44 -2.84 -11.81
CA ASP A 21 -2.72 -4.24 -12.10
C ASP A 21 -3.08 -5.03 -10.83
N VAL A 22 -3.80 -4.38 -9.91
CA VAL A 22 -4.26 -5.02 -8.66
C VAL A 22 -5.06 -6.29 -8.96
N ALA A 23 -5.74 -6.34 -10.11
CA ALA A 23 -6.52 -7.46 -10.60
C ALA A 23 -5.74 -8.79 -10.60
N ASN A 24 -4.43 -8.74 -10.88
CA ASN A 24 -3.54 -9.90 -10.95
C ASN A 24 -2.69 -10.11 -9.69
N THR A 25 -2.95 -9.36 -8.62
CA THR A 25 -2.30 -9.52 -7.31
C THR A 25 -3.16 -10.34 -6.36
N VAL A 26 -2.55 -10.84 -5.28
CA VAL A 26 -3.30 -11.49 -4.19
C VAL A 26 -4.22 -10.53 -3.42
N HIS A 27 -4.07 -9.21 -3.63
CA HIS A 27 -4.96 -8.19 -3.07
C HIS A 27 -6.25 -8.02 -3.86
N ASN A 28 -6.41 -8.68 -5.02
CA ASN A 28 -7.73 -8.85 -5.63
C ASN A 28 -8.51 -9.94 -4.88
N LEU A 29 -9.27 -9.54 -3.86
CA LEU A 29 -10.15 -10.42 -3.09
C LEU A 29 -11.52 -10.61 -3.75
N SER A 30 -11.80 -9.97 -4.89
CA SER A 30 -13.08 -10.13 -5.59
C SER A 30 -13.22 -11.53 -6.21
N SER A 31 -14.41 -11.83 -6.73
CA SER A 31 -14.72 -13.04 -7.49
C SER A 31 -13.84 -13.25 -8.74
N SER A 32 -13.13 -12.22 -9.20
CA SER A 32 -12.14 -12.31 -10.29
C SER A 32 -10.71 -12.61 -9.83
N GLY A 33 -10.46 -12.58 -8.52
CA GLY A 33 -9.13 -12.67 -7.92
C GLY A 33 -8.35 -13.96 -8.22
N PRO A 34 -7.00 -13.90 -8.24
CA PRO A 34 -6.14 -15.07 -8.41
C PRO A 34 -6.02 -15.92 -7.14
N GLY A 35 -6.49 -15.42 -5.99
CA GLY A 35 -6.52 -16.16 -4.73
C GLY A 35 -7.36 -17.43 -4.81
N THR A 36 -6.97 -18.45 -4.05
CA THR A 36 -7.69 -19.74 -3.97
C THR A 36 -8.28 -19.94 -2.58
N GLY A 37 -9.43 -20.61 -2.49
CA GLY A 37 -10.03 -21.01 -1.20
C GLY A 37 -10.75 -19.86 -0.49
N ALA A 38 -10.59 -19.78 0.82
CA ALA A 38 -11.38 -18.90 1.68
C ALA A 38 -11.03 -17.40 1.59
N PHE A 39 -9.94 -17.00 0.93
CA PHE A 39 -9.46 -15.61 0.90
C PHE A 39 -9.90 -14.84 -0.36
N LYS A 40 -10.97 -15.31 -1.00
CA LYS A 40 -11.54 -14.75 -2.22
C LYS A 40 -13.05 -14.75 -2.07
N SER A 41 -13.67 -13.61 -2.32
CA SER A 41 -15.12 -13.46 -2.31
C SER A 41 -15.75 -14.14 -3.51
N LEU A 42 -16.90 -14.77 -3.30
CA LEU A 42 -17.76 -15.31 -4.36
C LEU A 42 -18.94 -14.39 -4.65
N THR A 43 -19.19 -13.38 -3.81
CA THR A 43 -20.36 -12.49 -3.90
C THR A 43 -20.01 -11.04 -4.24
N GLU A 44 -18.73 -10.65 -4.18
CA GLU A 44 -18.24 -9.31 -4.51
C GLU A 44 -17.36 -9.35 -5.77
N ASP A 45 -17.64 -8.49 -6.75
CA ASP A 45 -16.88 -8.39 -8.01
C ASP A 45 -16.03 -7.12 -8.10
N ARG A 46 -16.25 -6.13 -7.23
CA ARG A 46 -15.46 -4.90 -7.21
C ARG A 46 -14.11 -5.17 -6.57
N ILE A 47 -13.04 -4.92 -7.34
CA ILE A 47 -11.67 -5.21 -6.89
C ILE A 47 -11.21 -4.23 -5.80
N CYS A 48 -11.43 -2.93 -6.02
CA CYS A 48 -10.87 -1.90 -5.14
C CYS A 48 -11.61 -1.75 -3.81
N ILE A 49 -12.82 -2.30 -3.66
CA ILE A 49 -13.69 -2.03 -2.51
C ILE A 49 -13.13 -2.56 -1.18
N PHE A 50 -12.27 -3.59 -1.25
CA PHE A 50 -11.60 -4.15 -0.08
C PHE A 50 -10.57 -3.19 0.54
N CYS A 51 -10.14 -2.16 -0.20
CA CYS A 51 -9.20 -1.16 0.29
C CYS A 51 -9.80 0.25 0.28
N HIS A 52 -10.51 0.61 -0.79
CA HIS A 52 -10.97 1.97 -1.08
C HIS A 52 -12.48 2.09 -1.07
N THR A 53 -12.99 3.18 -0.50
CA THR A 53 -14.41 3.48 -0.50
C THR A 53 -14.87 3.86 -1.93
N PRO A 54 -15.87 3.17 -2.52
CA PRO A 54 -16.36 3.48 -3.87
C PRO A 54 -17.23 4.74 -3.85
N HIS A 55 -16.63 5.89 -4.19
CA HIS A 55 -17.25 7.18 -4.51
C HIS A 55 -18.48 7.63 -3.69
N ALA A 56 -18.20 8.30 -2.57
CA ALA A 56 -18.96 9.45 -2.06
C ALA A 56 -18.04 10.43 -1.29
N ALA A 57 -16.73 10.39 -1.55
CA ALA A 57 -15.73 11.19 -0.86
C ALA A 57 -15.17 12.26 -1.80
N THR A 58 -15.11 13.49 -1.29
CA THR A 58 -14.48 14.65 -1.93
C THR A 58 -13.03 14.37 -2.36
N PRO A 59 -12.48 15.12 -3.34
CA PRO A 59 -11.35 14.66 -4.18
C PRO A 59 -9.95 14.61 -3.54
N GLU A 60 -9.79 14.85 -2.24
CA GLU A 60 -8.46 15.16 -1.69
C GLU A 60 -7.62 13.94 -1.32
N THR A 61 -8.21 12.76 -1.05
CA THR A 61 -7.46 11.53 -0.80
C THR A 61 -8.37 10.31 -0.98
N PRO A 62 -7.86 9.15 -1.45
CA PRO A 62 -8.65 7.92 -1.44
C PRO A 62 -8.99 7.58 0.00
N LEU A 63 -10.28 7.54 0.34
CA LEU A 63 -10.72 7.08 1.66
C LEU A 63 -10.57 5.56 1.77
N TRP A 64 -10.04 5.10 2.90
CA TRP A 64 -9.99 3.69 3.23
C TRP A 64 -11.38 3.15 3.51
N ASN A 65 -11.71 2.00 2.93
CA ASN A 65 -12.97 1.32 3.19
C ASN A 65 -12.90 0.38 4.39
N ARG A 66 -11.88 0.56 5.24
CA ARG A 66 -11.58 -0.33 6.35
C ARG A 66 -11.13 0.50 7.54
N LEU A 67 -11.50 0.04 8.72
CA LEU A 67 -10.98 0.57 9.98
C LEU A 67 -9.66 -0.13 10.28
N SER A 68 -8.81 0.54 11.05
CA SER A 68 -7.65 -0.07 11.70
C SER A 68 -7.82 0.05 13.21
N THR A 69 -7.30 -0.91 13.95
CA THR A 69 -7.23 -0.82 15.42
C THR A 69 -6.18 0.21 15.86
N GLY A 70 -5.18 0.50 15.01
CA GLY A 70 -4.12 1.48 15.26
C GLY A 70 -3.20 1.14 16.44
N ALA A 71 -3.33 -0.06 17.02
CA ALA A 71 -2.62 -0.47 18.22
C ALA A 71 -1.56 -1.52 17.87
N TYR A 72 -0.35 -1.04 17.56
CA TYR A 72 0.78 -1.87 17.13
C TYR A 72 1.99 -1.70 18.04
N THR A 73 2.67 -2.79 18.38
CA THR A 73 4.02 -2.73 18.97
C THR A 73 5.00 -2.52 17.82
N PRO A 74 5.69 -1.37 17.73
CA PRO A 74 6.62 -1.14 16.62
C PRO A 74 7.88 -1.99 16.77
N TYR A 75 8.67 -2.04 15.68
CA TYR A 75 9.99 -2.65 15.70
C TYR A 75 10.87 -2.07 16.82
N GLN A 76 11.61 -2.94 17.52
CA GLN A 76 12.56 -2.54 18.54
C GLN A 76 13.89 -3.30 18.36
N SER A 77 15.00 -2.55 18.30
CA SER A 77 16.34 -3.11 18.31
C SER A 77 17.32 -2.16 19.01
N SER A 78 18.32 -2.72 19.69
CA SER A 78 19.39 -1.95 20.31
C SER A 78 20.38 -1.34 19.33
N THR A 79 20.28 -1.68 18.04
CA THR A 79 21.18 -1.21 16.97
C THR A 79 20.48 -0.29 15.98
N THR A 80 19.27 0.17 16.27
CA THR A 80 18.53 1.07 15.38
C THR A 80 18.63 2.49 15.89
N ASP A 81 19.14 3.39 15.04
CA ASP A 81 19.22 4.83 15.32
C ASP A 81 17.88 5.54 15.08
N ALA A 82 17.03 4.97 14.22
CA ALA A 82 15.73 5.50 13.90
C ALA A 82 14.68 5.11 14.95
N ALA A 83 13.94 6.09 15.46
CA ALA A 83 12.73 5.81 16.23
C ALA A 83 11.58 5.49 15.27
N ALA A 84 10.89 4.37 15.51
CA ALA A 84 9.59 4.14 14.91
C ALA A 84 8.59 5.18 15.41
N GLY A 85 7.97 5.89 14.47
CA GLY A 85 6.85 6.78 14.72
C GLY A 85 5.57 6.02 15.00
N ASN A 86 4.47 6.77 15.13
CA ASN A 86 3.16 6.16 15.22
C ASN A 86 2.80 5.54 13.87
N MET A 87 2.19 4.36 13.88
CA MET A 87 1.67 3.77 12.66
C MET A 87 0.69 4.74 12.02
N SER A 88 0.91 5.06 10.74
CA SER A 88 0.11 6.06 10.03
C SER A 88 -0.37 5.53 8.68
N SER A 89 -1.65 5.82 8.39
CA SER A 89 -2.39 5.69 7.14
C SER A 89 -2.16 4.43 6.29
N SER A 90 -1.05 4.34 5.56
CA SER A 90 -0.81 3.28 4.57
C SER A 90 -0.45 1.95 5.21
N SER A 91 0.40 1.95 6.26
CA SER A 91 0.71 0.72 6.99
C SER A 91 -0.50 0.23 7.79
N ASP A 92 -1.28 1.16 8.39
CA ASP A 92 -2.51 0.83 9.10
C ASP A 92 -3.53 0.11 8.20
N LEU A 93 -3.63 0.51 6.93
CA LEU A 93 -4.49 -0.18 5.98
C LEU A 93 -4.01 -1.60 5.71
N CYS A 94 -2.72 -1.81 5.49
CA CYS A 94 -2.17 -3.16 5.32
C CYS A 94 -2.47 -3.99 6.57
N LEU A 95 -2.12 -3.46 7.74
CA LEU A 95 -2.28 -4.14 9.02
C LEU A 95 -3.73 -4.39 9.38
N SER A 96 -4.69 -3.57 8.94
CA SER A 96 -6.10 -3.89 9.18
C SER A 96 -6.47 -5.27 8.61
N CYS A 97 -5.84 -5.78 7.55
CA CYS A 97 -5.99 -7.17 7.11
C CYS A 97 -4.99 -8.10 7.83
N HIS A 98 -3.73 -7.66 7.85
CA HIS A 98 -2.57 -8.48 8.21
C HIS A 98 -2.36 -8.66 9.72
N ASP A 99 -3.05 -7.90 10.56
CA ASP A 99 -3.01 -8.04 12.02
C ASP A 99 -3.94 -9.15 12.54
N GLY A 100 -4.84 -9.65 11.68
CA GLY A 100 -5.77 -10.74 12.00
C GLY A 100 -6.91 -10.37 12.94
N THR A 101 -7.11 -9.08 13.24
CA THR A 101 -8.14 -8.62 14.17
C THR A 101 -9.46 -8.26 13.47
N ILE A 102 -9.40 -7.97 12.17
CA ILE A 102 -10.56 -7.54 11.37
C ILE A 102 -10.77 -8.53 10.21
N ALA A 103 -12.01 -8.95 10.00
CA ALA A 103 -12.34 -9.87 8.92
C ALA A 103 -12.16 -9.19 7.55
N LEU A 104 -11.81 -9.98 6.53
CA LEU A 104 -11.55 -9.50 5.17
C LEU A 104 -12.78 -8.81 4.53
N GLY A 105 -13.98 -9.24 4.90
CA GLY A 105 -15.24 -8.65 4.43
C GLY A 105 -15.78 -7.51 5.29
N ASP A 106 -15.08 -7.13 6.37
CA ASP A 106 -15.48 -6.02 7.23
C ASP A 106 -15.10 -4.68 6.59
N LEU A 107 -16.03 -4.16 5.81
CA LEU A 107 -15.89 -2.94 5.02
C LEU A 107 -16.76 -1.82 5.63
N VAL A 108 -16.22 -0.61 5.70
CA VAL A 108 -16.91 0.59 6.21
C VAL A 108 -18.10 0.96 5.32
N ASN A 109 -17.91 0.90 4.00
CA ASN A 109 -18.89 1.23 2.98
C ASN A 109 -18.97 0.09 1.94
N PRO A 110 -19.63 -1.05 2.26
CA PRO A 110 -19.78 -2.17 1.33
C PRO A 110 -20.77 -1.86 0.18
N GLY A 111 -21.57 -0.79 0.30
CA GLY A 111 -22.68 -0.50 -0.60
C GLY A 111 -23.98 -1.20 -0.18
N ALA A 112 -25.12 -0.66 -0.61
CA ALA A 112 -26.43 -1.15 -0.19
C ALA A 112 -26.71 -2.56 -0.70
N GLY A 113 -27.17 -3.45 0.18
CA GLY A 113 -27.60 -4.81 -0.18
C GLY A 113 -26.48 -5.81 -0.45
N VAL A 114 -25.22 -5.43 -0.20
CA VAL A 114 -24.06 -6.32 -0.40
C VAL A 114 -23.72 -7.03 0.89
N THR A 115 -23.93 -8.35 0.93
CA THR A 115 -23.36 -9.22 1.96
C THR A 115 -22.03 -9.77 1.45
N ASN A 116 -20.93 -9.27 2.03
CA ASN A 116 -19.61 -9.80 1.76
C ASN A 116 -19.45 -11.15 2.48
N ASP A 117 -19.24 -12.21 1.71
CA ASP A 117 -19.06 -13.58 2.19
C ASP A 117 -17.74 -13.81 2.94
N LEU A 118 -16.85 -12.82 2.97
CA LEU A 118 -15.62 -12.81 3.75
C LEU A 118 -15.77 -12.17 5.14
N SER A 119 -16.98 -11.83 5.57
CA SER A 119 -17.28 -11.15 6.85
C SER A 119 -16.85 -11.91 8.12
N THR A 120 -16.56 -13.20 8.03
CA THR A 120 -16.01 -14.01 9.13
C THR A 120 -14.64 -14.63 8.79
N THR A 121 -14.05 -14.21 7.68
CA THR A 121 -12.75 -14.71 7.21
C THR A 121 -11.63 -13.81 7.69
N PHE A 122 -10.66 -14.38 8.39
CA PHE A 122 -9.46 -13.68 8.87
C PHE A 122 -8.22 -14.22 8.16
N LEU A 123 -7.20 -13.38 7.94
CA LEU A 123 -5.92 -13.87 7.42
C LEU A 123 -5.29 -14.85 8.39
N THR A 124 -4.59 -15.84 7.83
CA THR A 124 -3.89 -16.89 8.58
C THR A 124 -2.56 -17.22 7.92
N GLY A 125 -1.73 -18.01 8.60
CA GLY A 125 -0.45 -18.47 8.09
C GLY A 125 0.53 -17.31 7.87
N ARG A 126 1.32 -17.37 6.79
CA ARG A 126 2.38 -16.39 6.51
C ARG A 126 1.88 -14.97 6.18
N ALA A 127 0.60 -14.83 5.84
CA ALA A 127 0.00 -13.52 5.62
C ALA A 127 -0.46 -12.86 6.93
N LEU A 128 -0.51 -13.60 8.04
CA LEU A 128 -0.82 -13.04 9.35
C LEU A 128 0.47 -12.52 9.99
N ILE A 129 0.63 -11.20 10.01
CA ILE A 129 1.73 -10.49 10.67
C ILE A 129 1.40 -10.36 12.17
N GLY A 130 0.17 -9.96 12.49
CA GLY A 130 -0.25 -9.67 13.86
C GLY A 130 -0.06 -8.20 14.25
N SER A 131 -0.33 -7.90 15.52
CA SER A 131 -0.21 -6.55 16.06
C SER A 131 1.14 -6.25 16.71
N ASP A 132 1.98 -7.27 16.90
CA ASP A 132 3.33 -7.14 17.44
C ASP A 132 4.33 -7.19 16.29
N LEU A 133 4.90 -6.03 15.94
CA LEU A 133 5.86 -5.86 14.86
C LEU A 133 7.31 -5.76 15.39
N SER A 134 7.53 -6.10 16.67
CA SER A 134 8.83 -5.94 17.33
C SER A 134 9.96 -6.72 16.65
N ASN A 135 9.64 -7.77 15.89
CA ASN A 135 10.55 -8.62 15.13
C ASN A 135 10.38 -8.55 13.60
N ASP A 136 9.55 -7.63 13.10
CA ASP A 136 9.32 -7.41 11.66
C ASP A 136 10.24 -6.32 11.08
N HIS A 137 10.21 -6.14 9.76
CA HIS A 137 10.95 -5.01 9.17
C HIS A 137 10.33 -3.67 9.62
N PRO A 138 11.15 -2.69 10.02
CA PRO A 138 10.66 -1.43 10.55
C PRO A 138 9.77 -0.68 9.54
N VAL A 139 8.65 -0.16 10.00
CA VAL A 139 7.74 0.72 9.26
C VAL A 139 7.32 1.89 10.16
N ALA A 140 6.71 2.91 9.58
CA ALA A 140 6.46 4.19 10.22
C ALA A 140 7.75 4.85 10.73
N ILE A 141 8.85 4.66 10.00
CA ILE A 141 10.15 5.26 10.35
C ILE A 141 10.23 6.64 9.71
N ILE A 142 10.47 7.68 10.52
CA ILE A 142 10.75 9.02 10.01
C ILE A 142 12.08 8.98 9.27
N TYR A 143 12.06 9.13 7.95
CA TYR A 143 13.21 9.06 7.07
C TYR A 143 13.54 10.45 6.54
N ASP A 144 14.13 11.26 7.41
CA ASP A 144 14.41 12.68 7.18
C ASP A 144 15.92 12.99 7.22
N PRO A 145 16.34 14.22 6.89
CA PRO A 145 17.75 14.61 6.95
C PRO A 145 18.35 14.56 8.37
N ASN A 146 17.56 14.56 9.44
CA ASN A 146 18.08 14.44 10.80
C ASN A 146 18.49 12.99 11.10
N LEU A 147 17.71 12.03 10.60
CA LEU A 147 18.09 10.62 10.65
C LEU A 147 19.39 10.38 9.89
N LEU A 148 19.54 10.95 8.68
CA LEU A 148 20.80 10.89 7.93
C LEU A 148 21.99 11.51 8.68
N ALA A 149 21.76 12.57 9.47
CA ALA A 149 22.81 13.16 10.30
C ALA A 149 23.22 12.26 11.48
N THR A 150 22.34 11.35 11.89
CA THR A 150 22.58 10.37 12.96
C THR A 150 23.25 9.12 12.41
N ASP A 151 22.77 8.65 11.26
CA ASP A 151 23.30 7.50 10.52
C ASP A 151 23.69 7.94 9.08
N PRO A 152 24.96 8.32 8.86
CA PRO A 152 25.44 8.82 7.57
C PRO A 152 25.62 7.73 6.51
N ASP A 153 25.45 6.45 6.86
CA ASP A 153 25.49 5.33 5.91
C ASP A 153 24.15 5.19 5.14
N LEU A 154 23.11 5.89 5.60
CA LEU A 154 21.82 5.95 4.90
C LEU A 154 21.89 6.75 3.60
N LEU A 155 21.05 6.37 2.64
CA LEU A 155 20.82 7.17 1.45
C LEU A 155 20.04 8.46 1.82
N SER A 156 20.38 9.59 1.20
CA SER A 156 19.63 10.82 1.49
C SER A 156 18.16 10.70 1.07
N PRO A 157 17.19 11.17 1.88
CA PRO A 157 15.77 11.20 1.51
C PRO A 157 15.48 11.96 0.21
N ALA A 158 16.40 12.85 -0.23
CA ALA A 158 16.26 13.60 -1.48
C ALA A 158 16.56 12.77 -2.74
N VAL A 159 17.24 11.63 -2.60
CA VAL A 159 17.65 10.75 -3.69
C VAL A 159 17.23 9.30 -3.49
N VAL A 160 16.60 8.98 -2.36
CA VAL A 160 15.99 7.66 -2.15
C VAL A 160 14.89 7.46 -3.19
N ASP A 161 15.09 6.47 -4.04
CA ASP A 161 14.16 6.12 -5.09
C ASP A 161 13.15 5.09 -4.55
N LEU A 162 12.44 5.49 -3.49
CA LEU A 162 11.32 4.77 -2.88
C LEU A 162 10.25 5.80 -2.48
N PRO A 163 8.96 5.46 -2.60
CA PRO A 163 7.89 6.38 -2.22
C PRO A 163 7.79 6.50 -0.69
N LEU A 164 8.32 7.59 -0.15
CA LEU A 164 8.05 8.00 1.23
C LEU A 164 6.63 8.56 1.35
N LYS A 165 5.96 8.31 2.46
CA LYS A 165 4.66 8.94 2.79
C LYS A 165 4.89 9.94 3.90
N ASN A 166 4.67 11.23 3.62
CA ASN A 166 4.89 12.30 4.60
C ASN A 166 6.30 12.30 5.24
N GLY A 167 7.32 11.86 4.50
CA GLY A 167 8.69 11.73 5.03
C GLY A 167 8.92 10.47 5.86
N GLU A 168 7.98 9.53 5.88
CA GLU A 168 8.07 8.25 6.59
C GLU A 168 8.21 7.08 5.61
N LEU A 169 8.99 6.06 6.01
CA LEU A 169 9.02 4.74 5.38
C LEU A 169 7.86 3.90 5.90
N HIS A 170 7.05 3.37 4.99
CA HIS A 170 5.90 2.53 5.28
C HIS A 170 5.94 1.21 4.53
N CYS A 171 4.99 0.30 4.81
CA CYS A 171 4.77 -0.89 3.99
C CYS A 171 4.69 -0.52 2.49
N SER A 172 3.98 0.58 2.17
CA SER A 172 3.81 1.05 0.80
C SER A 172 5.05 1.68 0.15
N SER A 173 6.10 1.94 0.94
CA SER A 173 7.40 2.40 0.44
C SER A 173 8.15 1.29 -0.28
N CYS A 174 8.01 0.05 0.18
CA CYS A 174 8.65 -1.11 -0.43
C CYS A 174 7.66 -1.92 -1.29
N HIS A 175 6.39 -2.02 -0.88
CA HIS A 175 5.35 -2.78 -1.56
C HIS A 175 4.36 -1.89 -2.33
N ASP A 176 3.97 -2.30 -3.53
CA ASP A 176 2.92 -1.72 -4.35
C ASP A 176 1.79 -2.75 -4.55
N PRO A 177 0.68 -2.69 -3.79
CA PRO A 177 -0.42 -3.65 -3.94
C PRO A 177 -1.10 -3.56 -5.32
N HIS A 178 -0.78 -2.55 -6.14
CA HIS A 178 -1.30 -2.39 -7.48
C HIS A 178 -0.38 -2.95 -8.57
N LYS A 179 0.76 -3.56 -8.21
CA LYS A 179 1.70 -4.09 -9.20
C LYS A 179 2.29 -5.42 -8.75
N ASN A 180 2.41 -6.34 -9.70
CA ASN A 180 3.04 -7.64 -9.47
C ASN A 180 4.33 -7.80 -10.27
N ILE A 181 5.21 -6.77 -10.23
CA ILE A 181 6.44 -6.75 -11.03
C ILE A 181 7.54 -7.57 -10.34
N HIS A 182 7.75 -7.35 -9.03
CA HIS A 182 8.74 -8.05 -8.23
C HIS A 182 8.05 -8.75 -7.07
N PRO A 183 7.89 -10.08 -7.05
CA PRO A 183 7.26 -10.76 -5.93
C PRO A 183 8.02 -10.51 -4.60
N PRO A 184 7.35 -10.21 -3.47
CA PRO A 184 5.91 -10.05 -3.30
C PRO A 184 5.45 -8.58 -3.44
N PHE A 185 5.20 -8.12 -4.67
CA PHE A 185 4.71 -6.79 -5.02
C PHE A 185 5.67 -5.64 -4.66
N LEU A 186 6.97 -5.83 -4.76
CA LEU A 186 7.97 -4.82 -4.45
C LEU A 186 8.11 -3.78 -5.57
N HIS A 187 8.40 -2.52 -5.20
CA HIS A 187 8.76 -1.46 -6.16
C HIS A 187 10.08 -1.76 -6.88
N LYS A 188 10.97 -2.52 -6.23
CA LYS A 188 12.31 -2.87 -6.68
C LYS A 188 12.62 -4.34 -6.39
N PRO A 189 13.63 -4.96 -7.02
CA PRO A 189 14.07 -6.29 -6.64
C PRO A 189 14.91 -6.25 -5.35
N THR A 190 15.05 -7.39 -4.67
CA THR A 190 16.00 -7.56 -3.55
C THR A 190 17.40 -7.98 -4.02
N LEU A 191 17.62 -7.98 -5.33
CA LEU A 191 18.93 -8.30 -5.91
C LEU A 191 19.89 -7.15 -5.66
N ASN A 192 21.14 -7.47 -5.34
CA ASN A 192 22.24 -6.50 -5.19
C ASN A 192 21.99 -5.38 -4.17
N GLY A 193 21.06 -5.54 -3.22
CA GLY A 193 20.72 -4.49 -2.25
C GLY A 193 20.01 -3.29 -2.87
N GLU A 194 19.24 -3.49 -3.95
CA GLU A 194 18.39 -2.46 -4.55
C GLU A 194 17.22 -2.03 -3.63
N LEU A 195 16.93 -2.85 -2.60
CA LEU A 195 16.01 -2.63 -1.49
C LEU A 195 16.71 -2.91 -0.16
#